data_AF-A0A353C3D1-F1
#
_entry.id   AF-A0A353C3D1-F1
#
_cell.length_a   1.000
_cell.length_b   1.000
_cell.length_c   1.000
_cell.angle_alpha   90.00
_cell.angle_beta   90.00
_cell.angle_gamma   90.00
#
_symmetry.space_group_name_H-M   'P 1'
#
loop_
_entity.id
_entity.type
_entity.pdbx_description
1 polymer ?
#
loop_
_entity_poly.entity_id
_entity_poly.type
_entity_poly.pdbx_seq_one_letter_code
_entity_poly.pdbx_strand_id
1 'polypeptide(L)'
;MLSNIGDHIGRALKKLNEAVKNPNVEIWFEDEVHFKLHSTITRMWAPVGLQPKILFSPNNQKLGYFGAVNPSTGELFTQIAYPFNSETCEQFFHSFLESKRKDDRKIKKPE
;
A
#
# COMPACT_ATOMS: atom_id res chain seq x y z
N MET A 1 -1.20 33.08 5.12
CA MET A 1 -0.65 31.74 5.43
C MET A 1 -1.18 30.62 4.50
N LEU A 2 -1.97 30.93 3.45
CA LEU A 2 -2.51 29.94 2.50
C LEU A 2 -1.81 29.95 1.11
N SER A 3 -0.87 30.86 0.87
CA SER A 3 -0.20 31.01 -0.44
C SER A 3 0.86 29.96 -0.74
N ASN A 4 1.41 29.27 0.27
CA ASN A 4 2.54 28.35 0.07
C ASN A 4 2.13 26.94 -0.38
N ILE A 5 0.92 26.46 -0.05
CA ILE A 5 0.53 25.06 -0.30
C ILE A 5 0.37 24.77 -1.81
N GLY A 6 -0.16 25.72 -2.57
CA GLY A 6 -0.31 25.58 -4.03
C GLY A 6 1.04 25.43 -4.75
N ASP A 7 2.07 26.14 -4.29
CA ASP A 7 3.40 26.13 -4.91
C ASP A 7 4.15 24.80 -4.72
N HIS A 8 3.88 24.08 -3.63
CA HIS A 8 4.50 22.77 -3.39
C HIS A 8 3.88 21.69 -4.27
N ILE A 9 2.54 21.68 -4.38
CA ILE A 9 1.81 20.73 -5.22
C ILE A 9 2.16 20.95 -6.69
N GLY A 10 2.17 22.20 -7.17
CA GLY A 10 2.54 22.52 -8.55
C GLY A 10 3.95 22.04 -8.92
N ARG A 11 4.92 22.18 -7.99
CA ARG A 11 6.29 21.68 -8.19
C ARG A 11 6.36 20.15 -8.24
N ALA A 12 5.64 19.46 -7.37
CA ALA A 12 5.60 17.99 -7.37
C ALA A 12 5.01 17.45 -8.67
N LEU A 13 3.88 18.03 -9.13
CA LEU A 13 3.25 17.66 -10.39
C LEU A 13 4.15 17.91 -11.60
N LYS A 14 4.92 19.01 -11.58
CA LYS A 14 5.91 19.29 -12.63
C LYS A 14 6.97 18.19 -12.71
N LYS A 15 7.56 17.80 -11.57
CA LYS A 15 8.56 16.72 -11.50
C LYS A 15 8.00 15.37 -11.94
N LEU A 16 6.76 15.06 -11.53
CA LEU A 16 6.08 13.85 -11.97
C LEU A 16 5.91 13.85 -13.50
N ASN A 17 5.44 14.95 -14.07
CA ASN A 17 5.29 15.09 -15.53
C ASN A 17 6.63 14.96 -16.28
N GLU A 18 7.71 15.49 -15.73
CA GLU A 18 9.06 15.32 -16.31
C GLU A 18 9.51 13.85 -16.25
N ALA A 19 9.25 13.16 -15.13
CA ALA A 19 9.56 11.74 -14.98
C ALA A 19 8.73 10.87 -15.94
N VAL A 20 7.43 11.14 -16.09
CA VAL A 20 6.53 10.41 -17.02
C VAL A 20 7.02 10.50 -18.47
N LYS A 21 7.61 11.63 -18.85
CA LYS A 21 8.13 11.85 -20.21
C LYS A 21 9.45 11.13 -20.47
N ASN A 22 10.15 10.67 -19.44
CA ASN A 22 11.44 10.02 -19.59
C ASN A 22 11.24 8.50 -19.77
N PRO A 23 11.54 7.92 -20.96
CA PRO A 23 11.34 6.50 -21.21
C PRO A 23 12.28 5.59 -20.38
N ASN A 24 13.32 6.15 -19.76
CA ASN A 24 14.26 5.42 -18.91
C ASN A 24 13.85 5.43 -17.42
N VAL A 25 12.70 6.02 -17.08
CA VAL A 25 12.20 6.11 -15.71
C VAL A 25 10.88 5.36 -15.61
N GLU A 26 10.82 4.40 -14.70
CA GLU A 26 9.58 3.73 -14.33
C GLU A 26 9.01 4.40 -13.07
N ILE A 27 7.70 4.69 -13.08
CA ILE A 27 7.02 5.34 -11.96
C ILE A 27 6.17 4.31 -11.24
N TRP A 28 6.32 4.28 -9.92
CA TRP A 28 5.52 3.46 -9.02
C TRP A 28 4.95 4.35 -7.92
N PHE A 29 3.67 4.15 -7.62
CA PHE A 29 3.02 4.76 -6.47
C PHE A 29 3.02 3.76 -5.32
N GLU A 30 3.67 4.15 -4.23
CA GLU A 30 3.80 3.34 -3.04
C GLU A 30 2.89 3.92 -1.95
N ASP A 31 2.22 3.03 -1.22
CA ASP A 31 1.41 3.38 -0.06
C ASP A 31 1.25 2.18 0.89
N GLU A 32 0.74 2.47 2.07
CA GLU A 32 0.74 1.60 3.23
C GLU A 32 -0.68 1.42 3.76
N VAL A 33 -1.03 0.19 4.12
CA VAL A 33 -2.36 -0.09 4.66
C VAL A 33 -2.30 -1.01 5.87
N HIS A 34 -3.15 -0.72 6.86
CA HIS A 34 -3.34 -1.56 8.03
C HIS A 34 -4.74 -2.15 8.03
N PHE A 35 -4.84 -3.46 7.85
CA PHE A 35 -6.07 -4.20 8.08
C PHE A 35 -6.16 -4.58 9.55
N LYS A 36 -7.26 -4.19 10.18
CA LYS A 36 -7.53 -4.48 11.59
C LYS A 36 -8.80 -5.31 11.67
N LEU A 37 -8.75 -6.38 12.46
CA LEU A 37 -9.94 -7.14 12.80
C LEU A 37 -10.84 -6.25 13.67
N HIS A 38 -11.91 -5.72 13.08
CA HIS A 38 -12.95 -5.00 13.80
C HIS A 38 -14.15 -5.91 14.01
N SER A 39 -14.89 -5.70 15.10
CA SER A 39 -16.18 -6.32 15.29
C SER A 39 -17.14 -5.93 14.16
N THR A 40 -17.87 -6.90 13.64
CA THR A 40 -18.96 -6.62 12.71
C THR A 40 -20.07 -5.91 13.46
N ILE A 41 -20.43 -4.71 13.02
CA ILE A 41 -21.67 -4.06 13.45
C ILE A 41 -22.82 -4.88 12.87
N THR A 42 -23.64 -5.48 13.73
CA THR A 42 -24.77 -6.32 13.33
C THR A 42 -26.09 -5.78 13.88
N ARG A 43 -27.17 -6.09 13.17
CA ARG A 43 -28.54 -5.87 13.64
C ARG A 43 -29.19 -7.23 13.86
N MET A 44 -29.83 -7.41 14.99
CA MET A 44 -30.55 -8.64 15.31
C MET A 44 -31.84 -8.33 16.06
N TRP A 45 -32.82 -9.21 15.92
CA TRP A 45 -34.01 -9.21 16.78
C TRP A 45 -33.65 -9.87 18.11
N ALA A 46 -34.04 -9.23 19.21
CA ALA A 46 -33.85 -9.75 20.56
C ALA A 46 -35.13 -9.54 21.39
N PRO A 47 -35.39 -10.39 22.39
CA PRO A 47 -36.55 -10.22 23.27
C PRO A 47 -36.51 -8.89 24.01
N VAL A 48 -37.70 -8.29 24.20
CA VAL A 48 -37.84 -7.03 24.94
C VAL A 48 -37.37 -7.22 26.39
N GLY A 49 -36.52 -6.31 26.86
CA GLY A 49 -35.95 -6.35 28.20
C GLY A 49 -34.69 -7.20 28.35
N LEU A 50 -34.19 -7.85 27.27
CA LEU A 50 -32.94 -8.62 27.29
C LEU A 50 -31.86 -7.95 26.43
N GLN A 51 -30.66 -7.80 27.00
CA GLN A 51 -29.49 -7.30 26.27
C GLN A 51 -29.06 -8.35 25.21
N PRO A 52 -29.00 -7.98 23.92
CA PRO A 52 -28.48 -8.88 22.89
C PRO A 52 -27.02 -9.22 23.16
N LYS A 53 -26.67 -10.51 23.05
CA LYS A 53 -25.27 -10.98 23.16
C LYS A 53 -24.73 -11.25 21.77
N ILE A 54 -23.57 -10.69 21.47
CA ILE A 54 -22.86 -10.87 20.21
C ILE A 54 -21.54 -11.57 20.52
N LEU A 55 -21.23 -12.63 19.77
CA LEU A 55 -19.92 -13.26 19.82
C LEU A 55 -18.90 -12.33 19.20
N PHE A 56 -17.84 -12.02 19.97
CA PHE A 56 -16.75 -11.19 19.53
C PHE A 56 -15.42 -11.92 19.77
N SER A 57 -14.51 -11.84 18.80
CA SER A 57 -13.14 -12.27 19.00
C SER A 57 -12.37 -11.15 19.70
N PRO A 58 -11.87 -11.34 20.94
CA PRO A 58 -11.15 -10.30 21.69
C PRO A 58 -9.78 -9.96 21.11
N ASN A 59 -9.35 -10.66 20.06
CA ASN A 59 -8.01 -10.51 19.52
C ASN A 59 -7.91 -9.23 18.67
N ASN A 60 -7.11 -8.27 19.13
CA ASN A 60 -6.73 -7.06 18.38
C ASN A 60 -5.71 -7.40 17.28
N GLN A 61 -6.09 -8.26 16.34
CA GLN A 61 -5.25 -8.61 15.20
C GLN A 61 -5.17 -7.42 14.23
N LYS A 62 -3.94 -7.06 13.88
CA LYS A 62 -3.64 -6.07 12.85
C LYS A 62 -2.58 -6.62 11.92
N LEU A 63 -2.74 -6.38 10.64
CA LEU A 63 -1.80 -6.76 9.60
C LEU A 63 -1.49 -5.54 8.73
N GLY A 64 -0.22 -5.19 8.65
CA GLY A 64 0.25 -4.11 7.78
C GLY A 64 0.69 -4.66 6.43
N TYR A 65 0.47 -3.90 5.37
CA TYR A 65 1.01 -4.15 4.05
C TYR A 65 1.70 -2.89 3.53
N PHE A 66 2.83 -3.10 2.86
CA PHE A 66 3.39 -2.15 1.92
C PHE A 66 2.95 -2.56 0.52
N GLY A 67 2.57 -1.59 -0.31
CA GLY A 67 2.12 -1.83 -1.67
C GLY A 67 2.70 -0.81 -2.63
N ALA A 68 3.17 -1.26 -3.79
CA ALA A 68 3.57 -0.40 -4.88
C ALA A 68 2.79 -0.79 -6.15
N VAL A 69 2.19 0.21 -6.82
CA VAL A 69 1.45 0.03 -8.06
C VAL A 69 2.09 0.80 -9.21
N ASN A 70 2.22 0.15 -10.37
CA ASN A 70 2.60 0.81 -11.61
C ASN A 70 1.33 1.34 -12.29
N PRO A 71 1.18 2.66 -12.47
CA PRO A 71 -0.01 3.24 -13.08
C PRO A 71 -0.13 2.95 -14.58
N SER A 72 0.97 2.67 -15.26
CA SER A 72 1.01 2.41 -16.70
C SER A 72 0.61 0.98 -17.04
N THR A 73 0.99 0.01 -16.18
CA THR A 73 0.75 -1.42 -16.43
C THR A 73 -0.34 -2.03 -15.53
N GLY A 74 -0.67 -1.37 -14.42
CA GLY A 74 -1.54 -1.92 -13.39
C GLY A 74 -0.89 -2.99 -12.51
N GLU A 75 0.42 -3.23 -12.67
CA GLU A 75 1.14 -4.22 -11.86
C GLU A 75 1.18 -3.78 -10.40
N LEU A 76 0.94 -4.74 -9.50
CA LEU A 76 0.90 -4.52 -8.05
C LEU A 76 1.94 -5.43 -7.37
N PHE A 77 2.81 -4.83 -6.58
CA PHE A 77 3.73 -5.53 -5.70
C PHE A 77 3.33 -5.26 -4.25
N THR A 78 3.13 -6.30 -3.44
CA THR A 78 2.74 -6.16 -2.04
C THR A 78 3.59 -7.02 -1.12
N GLN A 79 3.87 -6.52 0.08
CA GLN A 79 4.54 -7.28 1.12
C GLN A 79 3.84 -7.08 2.46
N ILE A 80 3.60 -8.19 3.16
CA ILE A 80 3.12 -8.16 4.55
C ILE A 80 4.23 -7.65 5.45
N ALA A 81 3.89 -6.74 6.36
CA ALA A 81 4.81 -6.18 7.35
C ALA A 81 4.33 -6.49 8.77
N TYR A 82 5.17 -7.24 9.50
CA TYR A 82 4.99 -7.51 10.92
C TYR A 82 6.35 -7.74 11.61
N PRO A 83 6.82 -6.83 12.50
CA PRO A 83 6.18 -5.58 12.91
C PRO A 83 6.11 -4.54 11.78
N PHE A 84 5.26 -3.52 11.89
CA PHE A 84 5.20 -2.43 10.92
C PHE A 84 6.13 -1.30 11.37
N ASN A 85 7.36 -1.28 10.87
CA ASN A 85 8.40 -0.32 11.23
C ASN A 85 9.32 0.03 10.04
N SER A 86 10.31 0.90 10.27
CA SER A 86 11.28 1.32 9.25
C SER A 86 12.10 0.17 8.67
N GLU A 87 12.45 -0.84 9.48
CA GLU A 87 13.23 -2.00 9.02
C GLU A 87 12.42 -2.84 8.03
N THR A 88 11.13 -3.06 8.30
CA THR A 88 10.24 -3.79 7.37
C THR A 88 9.94 -3.00 6.10
N CYS A 89 9.92 -1.66 6.19
CA CYS A 89 9.81 -0.79 5.01
C CYS A 89 11.07 -0.88 4.14
N GLU A 90 12.26 -0.88 4.75
CA GLU A 90 13.52 -1.09 4.03
C GLU A 90 13.53 -2.45 3.31
N GLN A 91 13.13 -3.51 4.02
CA GLN A 91 13.01 -4.86 3.46
C GLN A 91 12.04 -4.92 2.28
N PHE A 92 10.96 -4.14 2.31
CA PHE A 92 10.03 -4.00 1.20
C PHE A 92 10.72 -3.41 -0.03
N PHE A 93 11.45 -2.29 0.12
CA PHE A 93 12.17 -1.69 -1.01
C PHE A 93 13.23 -2.62 -1.59
N HIS A 94 13.99 -3.33 -0.75
CA HIS A 94 14.96 -4.33 -1.24
C HIS A 94 14.26 -5.43 -2.03
N SER A 95 13.19 -6.01 -1.49
CA SER A 95 12.42 -7.08 -2.15
C SER A 95 11.80 -6.62 -3.46
N PHE A 96 11.25 -5.41 -3.47
CA PHE A 96 10.71 -4.77 -4.66
C PHE A 96 11.79 -4.61 -5.75
N LEU A 97 12.94 -4.01 -5.43
CA LEU A 97 14.04 -3.82 -6.40
C LEU A 97 14.62 -5.15 -6.91
N GLU A 98 14.72 -6.17 -6.05
CA GLU A 98 15.16 -7.50 -6.46
C GLU A 98 14.18 -8.16 -7.44
N SER A 99 12.88 -7.99 -7.22
CA SER A 99 11.84 -8.51 -8.12
C SER A 99 11.99 -7.93 -9.52
N LYS A 100 12.24 -6.61 -9.62
CA LYS A 100 12.45 -5.92 -10.91
C LYS A 100 13.72 -6.35 -11.62
N ARG A 101 14.83 -6.49 -10.88
CA ARG A 101 16.09 -7.05 -11.43
C ARG A 101 15.95 -8.46 -11.97
N LYS A 102 15.03 -9.28 -11.45
CA LYS A 102 14.79 -10.65 -11.95
C LYS A 102 14.04 -10.62 -13.28
N ASP A 103 13.05 -9.74 -13.42
CA ASP A 103 12.31 -9.63 -14.68
C ASP A 103 13.16 -9.05 -15.82
N ASP A 104 14.02 -8.07 -15.55
CA ASP A 104 14.99 -7.56 -16.54
C ASP A 104 15.91 -8.67 -17.09
N ARG A 105 16.29 -9.63 -16.23
CA ARG A 105 17.15 -10.76 -16.61
C ARG A 105 16.40 -11.82 -17.40
N LYS A 106 15.09 -12.00 -17.20
CA LYS A 106 14.28 -12.89 -18.03
C LYS A 106 14.16 -12.37 -19.46
N ILE A 107 14.00 -11.06 -19.63
CA ILE A 107 13.90 -10.41 -20.95
C ILE A 107 15.23 -10.52 -21.73
N LYS A 108 16.37 -10.60 -21.05
CA LYS A 108 17.72 -10.63 -21.65
C LYS A 108 18.29 -12.01 -21.97
N LYS A 109 17.58 -13.11 -21.76
CA LYS A 109 18.05 -14.43 -22.25
C LYS A 109 17.70 -14.56 -23.73
N PRO A 110 18.68 -14.54 -24.67
CA PRO A 110 18.41 -14.95 -26.03
C PRO A 110 18.28 -16.49 -26.07
N GLU A 111 17.38 -16.97 -26.94
CA GLU A 111 17.34 -18.37 -27.38
C GLU A 111 18.63 -18.76 -28.11
#